data_AF-A0A3D1I460-F1
#
_entry.id   AF-A0A3D1I460-F1
#
_cell.length_a   1.000
_cell.length_b   1.000
_cell.length_c   1.000
_cell.angle_alpha   90.00
_cell.angle_beta   90.00
_cell.angle_gamma   90.00
#
_symmetry.space_group_name_H-M   'P 1'
#
loop_
_entity.id
_entity.type
_entity.pdbx_description
1 polymer ?
#
loop_
_entity_poly.entity_id
_entity_poly.type
_entity_poly.pdbx_seq_one_letter_code
_entity_poly.pdbx_strand_id
1 'polypeptide(L)'
;MGDKLSVVTGATGHVGYALVKELEARGENFRILIRKDSKIFDGIKCERVFGDVTDPASLEKAFDGADVVYHLAGVIEINKGNEDMTWKVNVDGTKNVVEACKKCGVRRLVYASSVDAYPPLPDNQVMHEIPHFNPEGLDGTYAKTKATATNYVFANNDDKLETVVVYPGACCGPYDFKVSSVGEMVRMFLKGKFPVSLSFGAYNFVDVRDVANGMIGAAEKGRPGEGYILTDEVVTVDQLIHMLAGICGFKAPSFKISLGLANAFAPLMEVYYNAAKKTPLFTRYSIRKLTSNCNFSCEKAKKELGYAPMGAKQSFTDMVAWIKEYEGTGKKK
;
A
#
# COMPACT_ATOMS: atom_id res chain seq x y z
N MET A 1 -26.66 1.96 -20.83
CA MET A 1 -25.39 2.53 -20.33
C MET A 1 -24.35 1.47 -20.62
N GLY A 2 -23.39 1.71 -21.54
CA GLY A 2 -22.37 0.69 -21.83
C GLY A 2 -21.59 0.35 -20.56
N ASP A 3 -21.21 -0.92 -20.39
CA ASP A 3 -20.40 -1.37 -19.26
C ASP A 3 -19.08 -0.59 -19.24
N LYS A 4 -18.93 0.32 -18.27
CA LYS A 4 -17.73 1.12 -18.09
C LYS A 4 -16.57 0.19 -17.75
N LEU A 5 -15.55 0.17 -18.61
CA LEU A 5 -14.36 -0.64 -18.40
C LEU A 5 -13.40 0.05 -17.43
N SER A 6 -13.06 -0.64 -16.35
CA SER A 6 -11.98 -0.25 -15.43
C SER A 6 -10.69 -1.01 -15.74
N VAL A 7 -9.53 -0.37 -15.65
CA VAL A 7 -8.23 -1.03 -15.78
C VAL A 7 -7.44 -0.92 -14.49
N VAL A 8 -6.93 -2.04 -13.98
CA VAL A 8 -6.11 -2.08 -12.77
C VAL A 8 -4.65 -2.40 -13.13
N THR A 9 -3.75 -1.46 -12.85
CA THR A 9 -2.30 -1.74 -12.84
C THR A 9 -1.86 -2.12 -11.43
N GLY A 10 -0.84 -2.97 -11.30
CA GLY A 10 -0.40 -3.44 -9.99
C GLY A 10 -1.34 -4.47 -9.35
N ALA A 11 -2.22 -5.10 -10.14
CA ALA A 11 -3.21 -6.09 -9.70
C ALA A 11 -2.62 -7.29 -8.93
N THR A 12 -1.33 -7.59 -9.12
CA THR A 12 -0.64 -8.66 -8.38
C THR A 12 -0.12 -8.24 -7.00
N GLY A 13 -0.24 -6.95 -6.64
CA GLY A 13 0.09 -6.44 -5.31
C GLY A 13 -1.03 -6.69 -4.31
N HIS A 14 -0.75 -6.49 -3.02
CA HIS A 14 -1.69 -6.75 -1.93
C HIS A 14 -2.99 -5.92 -2.08
N VAL A 15 -2.86 -4.59 -2.21
CA VAL A 15 -4.00 -3.68 -2.45
C VAL A 15 -4.62 -3.93 -3.82
N GLY A 16 -3.80 -4.13 -4.86
CA GLY A 16 -4.30 -4.33 -6.23
C GLY A 16 -5.16 -5.58 -6.37
N TYR A 17 -4.81 -6.67 -5.68
CA TYR A 17 -5.60 -7.89 -5.67
C TYR A 17 -6.90 -7.70 -4.87
N ALA A 18 -6.84 -7.02 -3.72
CA ALA A 18 -8.05 -6.66 -2.97
C ALA A 18 -9.01 -5.85 -3.85
N LEU A 19 -8.52 -4.86 -4.60
CA LEU A 19 -9.31 -4.09 -5.56
C LEU A 19 -9.94 -4.97 -6.64
N VAL A 20 -9.20 -5.91 -7.22
CA VAL A 20 -9.74 -6.89 -8.18
C VAL A 20 -10.88 -7.70 -7.57
N LYS A 21 -10.76 -8.14 -6.31
CA LYS A 21 -11.82 -8.89 -5.61
C LYS A 21 -13.07 -8.05 -5.35
N GLU A 22 -12.90 -6.78 -4.96
CA GLU A 22 -14.03 -5.86 -4.75
C GLU A 22 -14.75 -5.55 -6.07
N LEU A 23 -14.01 -5.28 -7.16
CA LEU A 23 -14.58 -5.05 -8.49
C LEU A 23 -15.36 -6.29 -9.00
N GLU A 24 -14.79 -7.48 -8.82
CA GLU A 24 -15.46 -8.74 -9.16
C GLU A 24 -16.75 -8.95 -8.34
N ALA A 25 -16.70 -8.71 -7.03
CA ALA A 25 -17.86 -8.84 -6.14
C ALA A 25 -19.00 -7.89 -6.52
N ARG A 26 -18.67 -6.71 -7.07
CA ARG A 26 -19.62 -5.73 -7.60
C ARG A 26 -20.13 -6.06 -9.01
N GLY A 27 -19.56 -7.09 -9.66
CA GLY A 27 -19.89 -7.44 -11.05
C GLY A 27 -19.44 -6.39 -12.06
N GLU A 28 -18.44 -5.57 -11.73
CA GLU A 28 -17.93 -4.55 -12.64
C GLU A 28 -17.14 -5.16 -13.80
N ASN A 29 -17.16 -4.50 -14.96
CA ASN A 29 -16.33 -4.88 -16.09
C ASN A 29 -14.92 -4.30 -15.91
N PHE A 30 -13.92 -5.18 -15.74
CA PHE A 30 -12.55 -4.75 -15.56
C PHE A 30 -11.51 -5.62 -16.25
N ARG A 31 -10.37 -4.99 -16.52
CA ARG A 31 -9.17 -5.57 -17.09
C ARG A 31 -7.99 -5.36 -16.15
N ILE A 32 -7.06 -6.31 -16.11
CA ILE A 32 -5.83 -6.19 -15.33
C ILE A 32 -4.61 -6.10 -16.23
N LEU A 33 -3.69 -5.18 -15.92
CA LEU A 33 -2.36 -5.12 -16.52
C LEU A 33 -1.37 -5.88 -15.63
N ILE A 34 -0.80 -6.96 -16.16
CA ILE A 34 0.13 -7.83 -15.44
C ILE A 34 1.38 -8.13 -16.28
N ARG A 35 2.54 -8.22 -15.62
CA ARG A 35 3.82 -8.51 -16.32
C ARG A 35 3.98 -9.99 -16.67
N LYS A 36 3.38 -10.85 -15.86
CA LYS A 36 3.40 -12.31 -16.01
C LYS A 36 2.10 -12.87 -15.47
N ASP A 37 1.68 -14.01 -16.01
CA ASP A 37 0.47 -14.66 -15.55
C ASP A 37 0.63 -15.18 -14.10
N SER A 38 -0.49 -15.33 -13.41
CA SER A 38 -0.51 -15.79 -12.02
C SER A 38 -1.79 -16.53 -11.68
N LYS A 39 -1.63 -17.66 -10.99
CA LYS A 39 -2.75 -18.50 -10.52
C LYS A 39 -3.63 -17.82 -9.47
N ILE A 40 -3.17 -16.72 -8.87
CA ILE A 40 -4.00 -15.97 -7.92
C ILE A 40 -5.29 -15.45 -8.57
N PHE A 41 -5.31 -15.27 -9.90
CA PHE A 41 -6.48 -14.82 -10.64
C PHE A 41 -7.33 -15.97 -11.21
N ASP A 42 -7.01 -17.23 -10.89
CA ASP A 42 -7.80 -18.37 -11.37
C ASP A 42 -9.22 -18.30 -10.79
N GLY A 43 -10.23 -18.48 -11.64
CA GLY A 43 -11.63 -18.30 -11.29
C GLY A 43 -12.13 -16.85 -11.33
N ILE A 44 -11.25 -15.85 -11.46
CA ILE A 44 -11.63 -14.44 -11.59
C ILE A 44 -11.95 -14.12 -13.06
N LYS A 45 -13.19 -13.69 -13.30
CA LYS A 45 -13.65 -13.30 -14.65
C LYS A 45 -13.17 -11.89 -14.98
N CYS A 46 -11.96 -11.78 -15.54
CA CYS A 46 -11.41 -10.51 -16.01
C CYS A 46 -10.52 -10.69 -17.24
N GLU A 47 -10.41 -9.65 -18.06
CA GLU A 47 -9.45 -9.63 -19.15
C GLU A 47 -8.03 -9.42 -18.60
N ARG A 48 -7.07 -10.25 -19.03
CA ARG A 48 -5.66 -10.13 -18.65
C ARG A 48 -4.88 -9.55 -19.83
N VAL A 49 -4.32 -8.36 -19.66
CA VAL A 49 -3.39 -7.77 -20.63
C VAL A 49 -1.97 -7.82 -20.08
N PHE A 50 -1.04 -8.27 -20.92
CA PHE A 50 0.37 -8.36 -20.56
C PHE A 50 1.11 -7.09 -20.93
N GLY A 51 1.85 -6.52 -19.96
CA GLY A 51 2.61 -5.30 -20.16
C GLY A 51 3.28 -4.80 -18.90
N ASP A 52 4.01 -3.70 -19.01
CA ASP A 52 4.79 -3.08 -17.95
C ASP A 52 4.60 -1.55 -18.00
N VAL A 53 4.44 -0.91 -16.84
CA VAL A 53 4.27 0.55 -16.76
C VAL A 53 5.49 1.33 -17.26
N THR A 54 6.65 0.67 -17.34
CA THR A 54 7.87 1.24 -17.91
C THR A 54 7.95 1.11 -19.44
N ASP A 55 6.98 0.44 -20.07
CA ASP A 55 6.83 0.31 -21.52
C ASP A 55 5.53 0.99 -22.01
N PRO A 56 5.62 2.23 -22.54
CA PRO A 56 4.47 3.01 -22.98
C PRO A 56 3.59 2.30 -24.01
N ALA A 57 4.16 1.53 -24.93
CA ALA A 57 3.39 0.85 -25.98
C ALA A 57 2.47 -0.22 -25.40
N SER A 58 2.89 -0.88 -24.32
CA SER A 58 2.07 -1.87 -23.63
C SER A 58 0.85 -1.26 -22.91
N LEU A 59 0.94 0.01 -22.52
CA LEU A 59 -0.13 0.72 -21.81
C LEU A 59 -1.27 1.13 -22.74
N GLU A 60 -0.97 1.51 -23.98
CA GLU A 60 -2.00 1.90 -24.96
C GLU A 60 -2.97 0.74 -25.22
N LYS A 61 -2.44 -0.46 -25.41
CA LYS A 61 -3.26 -1.67 -25.56
C LYS A 61 -4.07 -1.98 -24.30
N ALA A 62 -3.48 -1.76 -23.13
CA ALA A 62 -4.15 -2.03 -21.87
C ALA A 62 -5.29 -1.05 -21.59
N PHE A 63 -5.15 0.20 -21.99
CA PHE A 63 -6.09 1.28 -21.65
C PHE A 63 -7.12 1.56 -22.75
N ASP A 64 -7.02 0.88 -23.89
CA ASP A 64 -8.02 0.96 -24.96
C ASP A 64 -9.43 0.65 -24.43
N GLY A 65 -10.35 1.60 -24.62
CA GLY A 65 -11.73 1.53 -24.18
C GLY A 65 -11.97 1.77 -22.68
N ALA A 66 -10.94 2.11 -21.88
CA ALA A 66 -11.09 2.28 -20.44
C ALA A 66 -11.74 3.62 -20.05
N ASP A 67 -12.74 3.59 -19.17
CA ASP A 67 -13.32 4.80 -18.55
C ASP A 67 -12.52 5.21 -17.30
N VAL A 68 -12.05 4.23 -16.53
CA VAL A 68 -11.28 4.44 -15.29
C VAL A 68 -10.01 3.62 -15.29
N VAL A 69 -8.89 4.23 -14.89
CA VAL A 69 -7.64 3.52 -14.60
C VAL A 69 -7.33 3.64 -13.11
N TYR A 70 -7.16 2.50 -12.44
CA TYR A 70 -6.62 2.40 -11.10
C TYR A 70 -5.13 2.10 -11.17
N HIS A 71 -4.29 3.06 -10.77
CA HIS A 71 -2.84 2.93 -10.83
C HIS A 71 -2.23 2.59 -9.47
N LEU A 72 -1.94 1.30 -9.24
CA LEU A 72 -1.30 0.80 -8.02
C LEU A 72 0.09 0.19 -8.25
N ALA A 73 0.56 0.14 -9.50
CA ALA A 73 1.88 -0.39 -9.79
C ALA A 73 2.95 0.50 -9.11
N GLY A 74 3.78 -0.13 -8.29
CA GLY A 74 4.84 0.53 -7.56
C GLY A 74 5.80 -0.47 -6.92
N VAL A 75 7.02 -0.02 -6.67
CA VAL A 75 8.06 -0.76 -5.94
C VAL A 75 8.32 -0.05 -4.61
N ILE A 76 8.24 -0.80 -3.52
CA ILE A 76 8.63 -0.37 -2.19
C ILE A 76 10.02 -0.94 -1.95
N GLU A 77 11.05 -0.10 -1.99
CA GLU A 77 12.42 -0.53 -1.73
C GLU A 77 12.64 -0.70 -0.22
N ILE A 78 13.02 -1.91 0.20
CA ILE A 78 13.37 -2.21 1.60
C ILE A 78 14.90 -2.40 1.75
N ASN A 79 15.62 -2.74 0.67
CA ASN A 79 17.06 -3.00 0.67
C ASN A 79 17.78 -2.02 -0.27
N LYS A 80 18.91 -1.46 0.17
CA LYS A 80 19.75 -0.54 -0.61
C LYS A 80 20.24 -1.19 -1.91
N GLY A 81 20.13 -0.46 -3.03
CA GLY A 81 20.80 -0.80 -4.29
C GLY A 81 19.89 -0.95 -5.52
N ASN A 82 18.61 -0.57 -5.41
CA ASN A 82 17.67 -0.61 -6.54
C ASN A 82 16.92 0.71 -6.74
N GLU A 83 17.53 1.83 -6.32
CA GLU A 83 16.93 3.16 -6.35
C GLU A 83 16.48 3.55 -7.75
N ASP A 84 17.31 3.28 -8.77
CA ASP A 84 16.99 3.54 -10.17
C ASP A 84 15.70 2.84 -10.62
N MET A 85 15.48 1.60 -10.17
CA MET A 85 14.25 0.87 -10.48
C MET A 85 13.05 1.46 -9.74
N THR A 86 13.23 1.87 -8.48
CA THR A 86 12.19 2.56 -7.71
C THR A 86 11.75 3.85 -8.43
N TRP A 87 12.69 4.68 -8.87
CA TRP A 87 12.41 5.89 -9.66
C TRP A 87 11.74 5.55 -10.99
N LYS A 88 12.32 4.61 -11.75
CA LYS A 88 11.81 4.24 -13.07
C LYS A 88 10.39 3.69 -13.03
N VAL A 89 10.02 2.86 -12.05
CA VAL A 89 8.63 2.36 -11.92
C VAL A 89 7.71 3.39 -11.29
N ASN A 90 8.09 3.98 -10.15
CA ASN A 90 7.16 4.81 -9.39
C ASN A 90 6.97 6.20 -9.99
N VAL A 91 7.99 6.77 -10.65
CA VAL A 91 7.93 8.11 -11.25
C VAL A 91 7.72 7.99 -12.75
N ASP A 92 8.66 7.40 -13.48
CA ASP A 92 8.55 7.37 -14.95
C ASP A 92 7.42 6.44 -15.41
N GLY A 93 7.20 5.32 -14.72
CA GLY A 93 6.03 4.47 -14.96
C GLY A 93 4.70 5.19 -14.70
N THR A 94 4.62 6.03 -13.66
CA THR A 94 3.41 6.86 -13.43
C THR A 94 3.23 7.91 -14.52
N LYS A 95 4.31 8.56 -14.99
CA LYS A 95 4.23 9.47 -16.13
C LYS A 95 3.67 8.77 -17.37
N ASN A 96 4.21 7.59 -17.70
CA ASN A 96 3.73 6.79 -18.83
C ASN A 96 2.25 6.44 -18.70
N VAL A 97 1.78 6.10 -17.50
CA VAL A 97 0.37 5.83 -17.24
C VAL A 97 -0.50 7.06 -17.49
N VAL A 98 -0.10 8.23 -17.01
CA VAL A 98 -0.81 9.49 -17.27
C VAL A 98 -0.89 9.79 -18.77
N GLU A 99 0.23 9.68 -19.49
CA GLU A 99 0.24 9.93 -20.94
C GLU A 99 -0.62 8.92 -21.71
N ALA A 100 -0.57 7.64 -21.34
CA ALA A 100 -1.42 6.61 -21.94
C ALA A 100 -2.91 6.86 -21.64
N CYS A 101 -3.26 7.31 -20.42
CA CYS A 101 -4.63 7.70 -20.08
C CYS A 101 -5.13 8.82 -21.01
N LYS A 102 -4.33 9.88 -21.18
CA LYS A 102 -4.65 11.00 -22.08
C LYS A 102 -4.78 10.55 -23.54
N LYS A 103 -3.88 9.68 -24.00
CA LYS A 103 -3.88 9.17 -25.38
C LYS A 103 -5.10 8.29 -25.69
N CYS A 104 -5.50 7.45 -24.75
CA CYS A 104 -6.65 6.54 -24.89
C CYS A 104 -8.00 7.19 -24.53
N GLY A 105 -8.02 8.45 -24.11
CA GLY A 105 -9.24 9.14 -23.71
C GLY A 105 -9.85 8.61 -22.42
N VAL A 106 -9.03 8.09 -21.51
CA VAL A 106 -9.47 7.65 -20.18
C VAL A 106 -10.03 8.86 -19.43
N ARG A 107 -11.26 8.74 -18.93
CA ARG A 107 -11.92 9.84 -18.22
C ARG A 107 -11.26 10.12 -16.87
N ARG A 108 -10.98 9.07 -16.08
CA ARG A 108 -10.51 9.21 -14.70
C ARG A 108 -9.36 8.29 -14.34
N LEU A 109 -8.29 8.85 -13.78
CA LEU A 109 -7.16 8.15 -13.18
C LEU A 109 -7.25 8.22 -11.66
N VAL A 110 -7.37 7.06 -10.99
CA VAL A 110 -7.21 6.95 -9.54
C VAL A 110 -5.82 6.44 -9.22
N TYR A 111 -4.96 7.30 -8.68
CA TYR A 111 -3.57 6.98 -8.35
C TYR A 111 -3.41 6.59 -6.88
N ALA A 112 -2.84 5.41 -6.62
CA ALA A 112 -2.43 5.01 -5.28
C ALA A 112 -1.03 5.52 -4.96
N SER A 113 -0.99 6.66 -4.25
CA SER A 113 0.24 7.17 -3.63
C SER A 113 0.48 6.45 -2.30
N SER A 114 0.90 7.17 -1.25
CA SER A 114 1.07 6.64 0.10
C SER A 114 1.14 7.78 1.11
N VAL A 115 0.77 7.51 2.36
CA VAL A 115 1.06 8.41 3.48
C VAL A 115 2.57 8.68 3.64
N ASP A 116 3.45 7.82 3.12
CA ASP A 116 4.90 8.06 3.10
C ASP A 116 5.32 9.27 2.25
N ALA A 117 4.44 9.79 1.38
CA ALA A 117 4.69 11.03 0.66
C ALA A 117 4.61 12.27 1.59
N TYR A 118 4.00 12.16 2.78
CA TYR A 118 3.83 13.29 3.68
C TYR A 118 5.10 13.57 4.51
N PRO A 119 5.50 14.85 4.64
CA PRO A 119 6.48 15.22 5.64
C PRO A 119 5.83 15.09 7.04
N PRO A 120 6.50 14.44 8.01
CA PRO A 120 5.95 14.29 9.34
C PRO A 120 5.85 15.66 10.05
N LEU A 121 4.69 15.96 10.64
CA LEU A 121 4.51 17.13 11.50
C LEU A 121 5.03 16.87 12.93
N PRO A 122 5.54 17.90 13.65
CA PRO A 122 6.00 17.75 15.02
C PRO A 122 4.87 17.40 16.00
N ASP A 123 5.24 16.94 17.19
CA ASP A 123 4.35 16.73 18.34
C ASP A 123 3.10 15.87 18.08
N ASN A 124 3.19 14.90 17.15
CA ASN A 124 2.07 14.04 16.73
C ASN A 124 0.81 14.82 16.29
N GLN A 125 0.99 16.02 15.73
CA GLN A 125 -0.11 16.78 15.14
C GLN A 125 -0.84 15.94 14.08
N VAL A 126 -2.17 16.13 14.01
CA VAL A 126 -3.01 15.46 13.01
C VAL A 126 -2.66 16.00 11.62
N MET A 127 -2.29 15.12 10.70
CA MET A 127 -1.98 15.42 9.32
C MET A 127 -3.22 15.25 8.44
N HIS A 128 -3.51 16.28 7.65
CA HIS A 128 -4.60 16.33 6.67
C HIS A 128 -4.04 16.38 5.25
N GLU A 129 -4.90 16.21 4.25
CA GLU A 129 -4.50 16.29 2.85
C GLU A 129 -3.89 17.64 2.48
N ILE A 130 -2.78 17.61 1.73
CA ILE A 130 -2.10 18.80 1.23
C ILE A 130 -2.09 18.80 -0.31
N PRO A 131 -2.10 19.99 -0.95
CA PRO A 131 -2.19 20.09 -2.40
C PRO A 131 -0.87 19.81 -3.13
N HIS A 132 0.26 19.84 -2.42
CA HIS A 132 1.59 19.68 -3.01
C HIS A 132 2.57 19.06 -2.02
N PHE A 133 3.50 18.26 -2.53
CA PHE A 133 4.55 17.61 -1.73
C PHE A 133 5.92 18.17 -2.09
N ASN A 134 6.84 18.20 -1.12
CA ASN A 134 8.25 18.52 -1.34
C ASN A 134 9.10 17.26 -1.21
N PRO A 135 9.50 16.60 -2.32
CA PRO A 135 10.29 15.37 -2.27
C PRO A 135 11.66 15.55 -1.58
N GLU A 136 12.28 16.72 -1.68
CA GLU A 136 13.61 16.96 -1.11
C GLU A 136 13.60 16.97 0.43
N GLY A 137 12.45 17.27 1.04
CA GLY A 137 12.26 17.22 2.49
C GLY A 137 12.01 15.81 3.04
N LEU A 138 11.89 14.80 2.17
CA LEU A 138 11.55 13.43 2.58
C LEU A 138 12.77 12.54 2.72
N ASP A 139 12.68 11.64 3.68
CA ASP A 139 13.69 10.62 3.94
C ASP A 139 13.26 9.27 3.33
N GLY A 140 14.17 8.66 2.57
CA GLY A 140 13.97 7.39 1.86
C GLY A 140 13.48 7.55 0.41
N THR A 141 14.08 6.77 -0.49
CA THR A 141 13.80 6.79 -1.95
C THR A 141 12.32 6.60 -2.25
N TYR A 142 11.67 5.63 -1.61
CA TYR A 142 10.24 5.37 -1.82
C TYR A 142 9.37 6.61 -1.57
N ALA A 143 9.57 7.28 -0.43
CA ALA A 143 8.83 8.50 -0.07
C ALA A 143 9.04 9.61 -1.13
N LYS A 144 10.29 9.84 -1.54
CA LYS A 144 10.62 10.82 -2.59
C LYS A 144 9.93 10.51 -3.92
N THR A 145 9.94 9.24 -4.34
CA THR A 145 9.30 8.83 -5.59
C THR A 145 7.78 9.01 -5.53
N LYS A 146 7.13 8.65 -4.42
CA LYS A 146 5.68 8.84 -4.25
C LYS A 146 5.28 10.31 -4.25
N ALA A 147 6.02 11.18 -3.54
CA ALA A 147 5.79 12.62 -3.58
C ALA A 147 5.97 13.20 -5.00
N THR A 148 7.05 12.81 -5.69
CA THR A 148 7.33 13.28 -7.06
C THR A 148 6.24 12.85 -8.04
N ALA A 149 5.84 11.58 -8.00
CA ALA A 149 4.81 11.04 -8.86
C ALA A 149 3.44 11.65 -8.56
N THR A 150 3.08 11.86 -7.29
CA THR A 150 1.84 12.54 -6.90
C THR A 150 1.78 13.96 -7.45
N ASN A 151 2.86 14.74 -7.34
CA ASN A 151 2.91 16.07 -7.92
C ASN A 151 2.70 16.05 -9.44
N TYR A 152 3.28 15.07 -10.14
CA TYR A 152 3.06 14.90 -11.58
C TYR A 152 1.61 14.57 -11.92
N VAL A 153 0.97 13.69 -11.14
CA VAL A 153 -0.45 13.34 -11.30
C VAL A 153 -1.33 14.58 -11.13
N PHE A 154 -1.14 15.36 -10.05
CA PHE A 154 -1.90 16.60 -9.84
C PHE A 154 -1.69 17.64 -10.95
N ALA A 155 -0.46 17.79 -11.44
CA ALA A 155 -0.15 18.70 -12.53
C ALA A 155 -0.82 18.30 -13.86
N ASN A 156 -1.32 17.07 -13.98
CA ASN A 156 -1.98 16.53 -15.16
C ASN A 156 -3.49 16.37 -14.99
N ASN A 157 -4.08 16.96 -13.94
CA ASN A 157 -5.52 17.11 -13.82
C ASN A 157 -6.01 18.23 -14.76
N ASP A 158 -6.70 17.87 -15.83
CA ASP A 158 -7.22 18.83 -16.81
C ASP A 158 -8.52 18.31 -17.46
N ASP A 159 -9.09 19.07 -18.41
CA ASP A 159 -10.34 18.72 -19.09
C ASP A 159 -10.30 17.38 -19.85
N LYS A 160 -9.11 16.81 -20.11
CA LYS A 160 -8.93 15.54 -20.81
C LYS A 160 -8.75 14.36 -19.86
N LEU A 161 -8.34 14.60 -18.61
CA LEU A 161 -8.11 13.56 -17.62
C LEU A 161 -8.38 14.09 -16.21
N GLU A 162 -9.43 13.55 -15.58
CA GLU A 162 -9.64 13.73 -14.15
C GLU A 162 -8.65 12.86 -13.37
N THR A 163 -7.91 13.44 -12.44
CA THR A 163 -7.03 12.68 -11.56
C THR A 163 -7.57 12.72 -10.13
N VAL A 164 -7.50 11.60 -9.44
CA VAL A 164 -7.82 11.51 -8.01
C VAL A 164 -6.71 10.72 -7.33
N VAL A 165 -6.17 11.23 -6.23
CA VAL A 165 -5.07 10.56 -5.53
C VAL A 165 -5.58 9.98 -4.22
N VAL A 166 -5.18 8.76 -3.90
CA VAL A 166 -5.38 8.18 -2.57
C VAL A 166 -4.05 7.97 -1.86
N TYR A 167 -4.04 8.11 -0.54
CA TYR A 167 -2.87 7.91 0.31
C TYR A 167 -3.13 6.80 1.34
N PRO A 168 -2.91 5.53 0.96
CA PRO A 168 -3.06 4.42 1.89
C PRO A 168 -2.02 4.49 3.03
N GLY A 169 -2.47 4.14 4.23
CA GLY A 169 -1.63 3.85 5.39
C GLY A 169 -0.87 2.51 5.27
N ALA A 170 -0.39 2.01 6.41
CA ALA A 170 0.25 0.69 6.48
C ALA A 170 -0.81 -0.41 6.24
N CYS A 171 -0.77 -1.03 5.06
CA CYS A 171 -1.78 -2.00 4.67
C CYS A 171 -1.65 -3.32 5.46
N CYS A 172 -2.77 -3.82 5.96
CA CYS A 172 -2.93 -5.15 6.56
C CYS A 172 -4.19 -5.85 6.02
N GLY A 173 -4.40 -7.12 6.35
CA GLY A 173 -5.55 -7.89 5.87
C GLY A 173 -5.19 -9.06 4.93
N PRO A 174 -6.19 -9.80 4.43
CA PRO A 174 -5.99 -10.99 3.59
C PRO A 174 -5.33 -10.66 2.23
N TYR A 175 -5.00 -11.69 1.45
CA TYR A 175 -4.45 -11.58 0.08
C TYR A 175 -2.98 -11.14 -0.04
N ASP A 176 -2.19 -11.28 1.03
CA ASP A 176 -0.76 -10.94 1.01
C ASP A 176 0.10 -12.06 0.38
N PHE A 177 -0.09 -12.29 -0.93
CA PHE A 177 0.59 -13.35 -1.69
C PHE A 177 2.09 -13.12 -1.88
N LYS A 178 2.53 -11.86 -1.90
CA LYS A 178 3.95 -11.48 -2.09
C LYS A 178 4.72 -11.37 -0.78
N VAL A 179 4.03 -11.55 0.35
CA VAL A 179 4.59 -11.44 1.71
C VAL A 179 5.17 -10.06 1.97
N SER A 180 4.28 -9.12 2.28
CA SER A 180 4.62 -7.80 2.80
C SER A 180 5.39 -7.89 4.12
N SER A 181 6.05 -6.79 4.53
CA SER A 181 6.69 -6.70 5.85
C SER A 181 5.72 -6.97 7.00
N VAL A 182 4.46 -6.52 6.88
CA VAL A 182 3.39 -6.79 7.85
C VAL A 182 3.05 -8.28 7.86
N GLY A 183 2.94 -8.92 6.71
CA GLY A 183 2.67 -10.35 6.62
C GLY A 183 3.82 -11.23 7.08
N GLU A 184 5.07 -10.82 6.87
CA GLU A 184 6.24 -11.50 7.44
C GLU A 184 6.22 -11.41 8.97
N MET A 185 5.92 -10.22 9.52
CA MET A 185 5.73 -10.03 10.95
C MET A 185 4.62 -10.94 11.49
N VAL A 186 3.44 -10.98 10.88
CA VAL A 186 2.35 -11.87 11.31
C VAL A 186 2.77 -13.35 11.26
N ARG A 187 3.53 -13.78 10.24
CA ARG A 187 4.09 -15.14 10.17
C ARG A 187 5.10 -15.43 11.27
N MET A 188 5.89 -14.45 11.70
CA MET A 188 6.75 -14.59 12.87
C MET A 188 5.91 -14.79 14.15
N PHE A 189 4.78 -14.10 14.27
CA PHE A 189 3.81 -14.31 15.35
C PHE A 189 3.19 -15.71 15.31
N LEU A 190 2.82 -16.22 14.14
CA LEU A 190 2.28 -17.58 14.03
C LEU A 190 3.31 -18.67 14.38
N LYS A 191 4.61 -18.36 14.27
CA LYS A 191 5.72 -19.26 14.62
C LYS A 191 6.18 -19.13 16.07
N GLY A 192 5.54 -18.32 16.91
CA GLY A 192 5.95 -18.11 18.31
C GLY A 192 7.25 -17.28 18.47
N LYS A 193 7.70 -16.56 17.43
CA LYS A 193 9.02 -15.89 17.39
C LYS A 193 8.93 -14.38 17.68
N PHE A 194 8.59 -14.00 18.91
CA PHE A 194 8.48 -12.59 19.35
C PHE A 194 8.98 -12.44 20.80
N PRO A 195 10.30 -12.41 21.02
CA PRO A 195 10.84 -12.40 22.36
C PRO A 195 10.65 -11.08 23.11
N VAL A 196 10.38 -9.97 22.40
CA VAL A 196 10.38 -8.61 22.95
C VAL A 196 9.33 -7.71 22.28
N SER A 197 8.79 -6.76 23.05
CA SER A 197 7.98 -5.63 22.54
C SER A 197 8.83 -4.35 22.47
N LEU A 198 8.38 -3.36 21.70
CA LEU A 198 8.98 -2.02 21.68
C LEU A 198 8.06 -1.07 22.47
N SER A 199 8.64 -0.28 23.37
CA SER A 199 7.88 0.70 24.17
C SER A 199 7.60 2.01 23.42
N PHE A 200 7.85 2.05 22.12
CA PHE A 200 7.80 3.26 21.31
C PHE A 200 7.32 2.95 19.90
N GLY A 201 6.83 3.99 19.26
CA GLY A 201 6.44 3.98 17.87
C GLY A 201 5.09 3.33 17.58
N ALA A 202 4.54 3.68 16.43
CA ALA A 202 3.21 3.32 16.03
C ALA A 202 3.10 3.27 14.51
N TYR A 203 2.07 2.58 14.04
CA TYR A 203 1.66 2.59 12.64
C TYR A 203 0.22 3.08 12.56
N ASN A 204 -0.11 3.73 11.45
CA ASN A 204 -1.50 3.88 11.06
C ASN A 204 -1.85 2.75 10.10
N PHE A 205 -2.50 1.71 10.63
CA PHE A 205 -2.87 0.56 9.83
C PHE A 205 -4.16 0.82 9.04
N VAL A 206 -4.35 0.10 7.95
CA VAL A 206 -5.59 0.12 7.17
C VAL A 206 -5.79 -1.22 6.50
N ASP A 207 -7.03 -1.73 6.49
CA ASP A 207 -7.34 -2.96 5.77
C ASP A 207 -7.18 -2.76 4.26
N VAL A 208 -6.60 -3.72 3.56
CA VAL A 208 -6.48 -3.67 2.10
C VAL A 208 -7.82 -3.62 1.38
N ARG A 209 -8.88 -4.21 1.95
CA ARG A 209 -10.25 -4.15 1.42
C ARG A 209 -10.84 -2.75 1.63
N ASP A 210 -10.51 -2.09 2.72
CA ASP A 210 -10.92 -0.70 2.96
C ASP A 210 -10.20 0.24 1.99
N VAL A 211 -8.91 0.02 1.73
CA VAL A 211 -8.18 0.78 0.69
C VAL A 211 -8.81 0.55 -0.68
N ALA A 212 -9.12 -0.70 -1.04
CA ALA A 212 -9.79 -1.02 -2.30
C ALA A 212 -11.15 -0.31 -2.44
N ASN A 213 -12.00 -0.38 -1.40
CA ASN A 213 -13.29 0.31 -1.39
C ASN A 213 -13.13 1.84 -1.41
N GLY A 214 -12.13 2.39 -0.74
CA GLY A 214 -11.78 3.81 -0.80
C GLY A 214 -11.34 4.23 -2.20
N MET A 215 -10.60 3.39 -2.93
CA MET A 215 -10.24 3.65 -4.33
C MET A 215 -11.45 3.63 -5.26
N ILE A 216 -12.37 2.69 -5.08
CA ILE A 216 -13.62 2.68 -5.87
C ILE A 216 -14.46 3.91 -5.54
N GLY A 217 -14.58 4.28 -4.27
CA GLY A 217 -15.22 5.53 -3.84
C GLY A 217 -14.56 6.78 -4.46
N ALA A 218 -13.23 6.80 -4.58
CA ALA A 218 -12.49 7.86 -5.27
C ALA A 218 -12.81 7.90 -6.78
N ALA A 219 -12.94 6.74 -7.43
CA ALA A 219 -13.34 6.67 -8.83
C ALA A 219 -14.79 7.12 -9.07
N GLU A 220 -15.70 6.90 -8.11
CA GLU A 220 -17.12 7.25 -8.25
C GLU A 220 -17.41 8.70 -7.84
N LYS A 221 -16.87 9.14 -6.69
CA LYS A 221 -17.28 10.36 -5.98
C LYS A 221 -16.15 11.35 -5.72
N GLY A 222 -14.90 10.94 -5.94
CA GLY A 222 -13.73 11.78 -5.73
C GLY A 222 -13.79 13.04 -6.58
N ARG A 223 -13.42 14.18 -5.98
CA ARG A 223 -13.26 15.43 -6.71
C ARG A 223 -12.01 15.38 -7.59
N PRO A 224 -12.07 15.78 -8.87
CA PRO A 224 -10.89 15.88 -9.73
C PRO A 224 -9.84 16.83 -9.12
N GLY A 225 -8.57 16.44 -9.20
CA GLY A 225 -7.42 17.18 -8.68
C GLY A 225 -7.21 17.05 -7.17
N GLU A 226 -8.02 16.25 -6.47
CA GLU A 226 -7.97 16.14 -5.02
C GLU A 226 -7.34 14.82 -4.54
N GLY A 227 -6.72 14.91 -3.37
CA GLY A 227 -6.20 13.76 -2.63
C GLY A 227 -7.11 13.32 -1.47
N TYR A 228 -7.02 12.04 -1.09
CA TYR A 228 -7.78 11.43 0.00
C TYR A 228 -6.91 10.47 0.82
N ILE A 229 -6.76 10.73 2.12
CA ILE A 229 -6.06 9.84 3.04
C ILE A 229 -6.94 8.62 3.35
N LEU A 230 -6.41 7.42 3.10
CA LEU A 230 -7.07 6.14 3.38
C LEU A 230 -6.34 5.45 4.52
N THR A 231 -6.72 5.84 5.73
CA THR A 231 -6.16 5.37 7.00
C THR A 231 -7.28 5.01 7.96
N ASP A 232 -6.97 4.22 8.99
CA ASP A 232 -7.93 3.86 10.02
C ASP A 232 -7.48 4.42 11.37
N GLU A 233 -6.81 3.59 12.17
CA GLU A 233 -6.41 3.91 13.54
C GLU A 233 -4.89 3.82 13.71
N VAL A 234 -4.39 4.66 14.63
CA VAL A 234 -3.00 4.59 15.08
C VAL A 234 -2.87 3.48 16.12
N VAL A 235 -2.08 2.46 15.78
CA VAL A 235 -1.78 1.32 16.65
C VAL A 235 -0.31 1.39 17.05
N THR A 236 -0.06 1.52 18.36
CA THR A 236 1.30 1.43 18.89
C THR A 236 1.87 0.03 18.67
N VAL A 237 3.20 -0.08 18.59
CA VAL A 237 3.85 -1.39 18.46
C VAL A 237 3.47 -2.31 19.61
N ASP A 238 3.36 -1.79 20.83
CA ASP A 238 2.94 -2.57 21.99
C ASP A 238 1.51 -3.11 21.84
N GLN A 239 0.56 -2.27 21.44
CA GLN A 239 -0.82 -2.69 21.16
C GLN A 239 -0.87 -3.75 20.05
N LEU A 240 -0.13 -3.56 18.97
CA LEU A 240 -0.03 -4.51 17.87
C LEU A 240 0.46 -5.89 18.33
N ILE A 241 1.52 -5.91 19.14
CA ILE A 241 2.11 -7.16 19.66
C ILE A 241 1.11 -7.88 20.58
N HIS A 242 0.42 -7.16 21.46
CA HIS A 242 -0.59 -7.73 22.34
C HIS A 242 -1.82 -8.23 21.56
N MET A 243 -2.24 -7.48 20.56
CA MET A 243 -3.34 -7.84 19.66
C MET A 243 -3.01 -9.14 18.90
N LEU A 244 -1.84 -9.23 18.27
CA LEU A 244 -1.40 -10.41 17.54
C LEU A 244 -1.18 -11.61 18.45
N ALA A 245 -0.61 -11.42 19.65
CA ALA A 245 -0.47 -12.49 20.64
C ALA A 245 -1.83 -13.06 21.03
N GLY A 246 -2.82 -12.20 21.30
CA GLY A 246 -4.20 -12.60 21.59
C GLY A 246 -4.86 -13.37 20.44
N ILE A 247 -4.75 -12.87 19.21
CA ILE A 247 -5.30 -13.52 18.01
C ILE A 247 -4.65 -14.89 17.75
N CYS A 248 -3.34 -15.00 17.97
CA CYS A 248 -2.59 -16.23 17.72
C CYS A 248 -2.67 -17.24 18.89
N GLY A 249 -3.25 -16.87 20.03
CA GLY A 249 -3.35 -17.73 21.22
C GLY A 249 -2.04 -17.84 22.02
N PHE A 250 -1.16 -16.85 21.92
CA PHE A 250 0.10 -16.78 22.66
C PHE A 250 0.06 -15.72 23.77
N LYS A 251 1.00 -15.81 24.72
CA LYS A 251 1.22 -14.75 25.70
C LYS A 251 2.08 -13.65 25.08
N ALA A 252 1.65 -12.39 25.24
CA ALA A 252 2.45 -11.25 24.82
C ALA A 252 3.75 -11.15 25.65
N PRO A 253 4.88 -10.74 25.05
CA PRO A 253 6.13 -10.55 25.78
C PRO A 253 5.98 -9.41 26.79
N SER A 254 6.40 -9.64 28.04
CA SER A 254 6.39 -8.63 29.10
C SER A 254 7.57 -7.66 29.01
N PHE A 255 8.67 -8.07 28.36
CA PHE A 255 9.86 -7.25 28.22
C PHE A 255 9.72 -6.26 27.06
N LYS A 256 9.90 -4.97 27.37
CA LYS A 256 9.80 -3.86 26.41
C LYS A 256 11.17 -3.20 26.24
N ILE A 257 11.63 -3.08 24.99
CA ILE A 257 12.84 -2.36 24.63
C ILE A 257 12.52 -0.87 24.47
N SER A 258 13.30 -0.02 25.14
CA SER A 258 13.21 1.43 25.01
C SER A 258 13.89 1.95 23.73
N LEU A 259 13.54 3.16 23.29
CA LEU A 259 14.11 3.76 22.08
C LEU A 259 15.65 3.90 22.16
N GLY A 260 16.18 4.26 23.34
CA GLY A 260 17.62 4.38 23.54
C GLY A 260 18.35 3.05 23.35
N LEU A 261 17.82 1.96 23.92
CA LEU A 261 18.36 0.61 23.73
C LEU A 261 18.25 0.18 22.27
N ALA A 262 17.09 0.44 21.64
CA ALA A 262 16.88 0.09 20.25
C ALA A 262 17.90 0.76 19.31
N ASN A 263 18.15 2.06 19.49
CA ASN A 263 19.15 2.80 18.71
C ASN A 263 20.58 2.30 18.94
N ALA A 264 20.92 1.85 20.15
CA ALA A 264 22.23 1.30 20.46
C ALA A 264 22.48 -0.05 19.73
N PHE A 265 21.46 -0.90 19.63
CA PHE A 265 21.59 -2.23 19.00
C PHE A 265 21.34 -2.24 17.49
N ALA A 266 20.70 -1.21 16.92
CA ALA A 266 20.38 -1.14 15.49
C ALA A 266 21.57 -1.42 14.54
N PRO A 267 22.79 -0.87 14.75
CA PRO A 267 23.92 -1.11 13.85
C PRO A 267 24.38 -2.57 13.86
N LEU A 268 24.34 -3.21 15.03
CA LEU A 268 24.71 -4.62 15.21
C LEU A 268 23.70 -5.54 14.51
N MET A 269 22.41 -5.19 14.61
CA MET A 269 21.34 -5.93 13.93
C MET A 269 21.43 -5.79 12.40
N GLU A 270 21.77 -4.61 11.87
CA GLU A 270 21.99 -4.42 10.42
C GLU A 270 23.11 -5.33 9.90
N VAL A 271 24.23 -5.45 10.63
CA VAL A 271 25.32 -6.38 10.30
C VAL A 271 24.84 -7.83 10.32
N TYR A 272 24.09 -8.22 11.36
CA TYR A 272 23.53 -9.57 11.47
C TYR A 272 22.55 -9.90 10.33
N TYR A 273 21.62 -9.00 10.00
CA TYR A 273 20.64 -9.23 8.93
C TYR A 273 21.31 -9.34 7.56
N ASN A 274 22.31 -8.48 7.29
CA ASN A 274 23.11 -8.54 6.07
C ASN A 274 23.87 -9.86 5.96
N ALA A 275 24.52 -10.31 7.04
CA ALA A 275 25.22 -11.58 7.07
C ALA A 275 24.27 -12.79 6.94
N ALA A 276 23.09 -12.72 7.57
CA ALA A 276 22.09 -13.78 7.57
C ALA A 276 21.21 -13.81 6.31
N LYS A 277 21.35 -12.83 5.40
CA LYS A 277 20.48 -12.62 4.22
C LYS A 277 18.98 -12.66 4.57
N LYS A 278 18.62 -12.13 5.75
CA LYS A 278 17.23 -12.04 6.23
C LYS A 278 16.70 -10.63 6.01
N THR A 279 15.41 -10.49 5.77
CA THR A 279 14.76 -9.17 5.66
C THR A 279 14.96 -8.39 6.96
N PRO A 280 15.59 -7.20 6.92
CA PRO A 280 15.95 -6.48 8.12
C PRO A 280 14.73 -5.72 8.65
N LEU A 281 14.03 -6.31 9.62
CA LEU A 281 12.89 -5.66 10.29
C LEU A 281 13.34 -4.56 11.27
N PHE A 282 14.58 -4.65 11.77
CA PHE A 282 15.15 -3.75 12.76
C PHE A 282 16.40 -3.06 12.21
N THR A 283 16.22 -1.86 11.65
CA THR A 283 17.26 -0.98 11.11
C THR A 283 17.10 0.42 11.67
N ARG A 284 18.12 1.28 11.52
CA ARG A 284 18.02 2.70 11.87
C ARG A 284 16.89 3.40 11.12
N TYR A 285 16.69 3.05 9.85
CA TYR A 285 15.60 3.59 9.03
C TYR A 285 14.23 3.13 9.56
N SER A 286 14.06 1.85 9.86
CA SER A 286 12.78 1.35 10.37
C SER A 286 12.47 1.92 11.76
N ILE A 287 13.45 2.09 12.65
CA ILE A 287 13.25 2.78 13.94
C ILE A 287 12.83 4.23 13.74
N ARG A 288 13.53 4.99 12.87
CA ARG A 288 13.20 6.39 12.60
C ARG A 288 11.79 6.54 12.03
N LYS A 289 11.42 5.72 11.05
CA LYS A 289 10.06 5.68 10.48
C LYS A 289 9.02 5.29 11.53
N LEU A 290 9.31 4.30 12.36
CA LEU A 290 8.41 3.85 13.41
C LEU A 290 8.16 4.90 14.49
N THR A 291 9.13 5.78 14.75
CA THR A 291 9.00 6.93 15.65
C THR A 291 8.46 8.19 14.98
N SER A 292 8.30 8.19 13.65
CA SER A 292 7.77 9.33 12.92
C SER A 292 6.27 9.47 13.10
N ASN A 293 5.76 10.68 12.95
CA ASN A 293 4.34 10.97 13.09
C ASN A 293 3.53 10.16 12.06
N CYS A 294 2.56 9.37 12.53
CA CYS A 294 1.62 8.62 11.71
C CYS A 294 0.16 8.99 12.01
N ASN A 295 -0.07 10.12 12.66
CA ASN A 295 -1.39 10.62 13.01
C ASN A 295 -2.04 11.30 11.81
N PHE A 296 -2.68 10.52 10.94
CA PHE A 296 -3.35 10.99 9.73
C PHE A 296 -4.87 11.01 9.92
N SER A 297 -5.54 12.04 9.39
CA SER A 297 -6.99 12.13 9.37
C SER A 297 -7.55 11.57 8.06
N CYS A 298 -8.54 10.68 8.16
CA CYS A 298 -9.31 10.19 7.01
C CYS A 298 -10.72 10.80 6.91
N GLU A 299 -10.99 11.91 7.62
CA GLU A 299 -12.33 12.53 7.69
C GLU A 299 -12.84 13.00 6.33
N LYS A 300 -11.94 13.51 5.48
CA LYS A 300 -12.29 13.89 4.10
C LYS A 300 -12.78 12.69 3.29
N ALA A 301 -12.06 11.56 3.36
CA ALA A 301 -12.44 10.33 2.69
C ALA A 301 -13.79 9.79 3.20
N LYS A 302 -14.04 9.83 4.51
CA LYS A 302 -15.34 9.44 5.10
C LYS A 302 -16.48 10.29 4.54
N LYS A 303 -16.31 11.61 4.55
CA LYS A 303 -17.34 12.56 4.13
C LYS A 303 -17.65 12.50 2.63
N GLU A 304 -16.63 12.36 1.79
CA GLU A 304 -16.78 12.55 0.34
C GLU A 304 -16.85 11.24 -0.44
N LEU A 305 -16.16 10.19 0.02
CA LEU A 305 -16.10 8.91 -0.69
C LEU A 305 -17.07 7.88 -0.09
N GLY A 306 -17.54 8.11 1.14
CA GLY A 306 -18.24 7.10 1.94
C GLY A 306 -17.28 6.04 2.50
N TYR A 307 -16.03 6.43 2.73
CA TYR A 307 -15.01 5.55 3.32
C TYR A 307 -15.36 5.19 4.77
N ALA A 308 -15.29 3.90 5.12
CA ALA A 308 -15.66 3.40 6.45
C ALA A 308 -14.71 2.26 6.85
N PRO A 309 -13.55 2.56 7.47
CA PRO A 309 -12.57 1.54 7.82
C PRO A 309 -13.04 0.63 8.97
N MET A 310 -12.61 -0.63 8.95
CA MET A 310 -13.17 -1.69 9.81
C MET A 310 -12.50 -1.88 11.18
N GLY A 311 -11.34 -1.27 11.45
CA GLY A 311 -10.56 -1.49 12.67
C GLY A 311 -9.42 -2.50 12.46
N ALA A 312 -8.23 -2.18 12.99
CA ALA A 312 -7.03 -2.98 12.82
C ALA A 312 -7.16 -4.39 13.41
N LYS A 313 -7.88 -4.54 14.55
CA LYS A 313 -8.08 -5.84 15.19
C LYS A 313 -8.80 -6.84 14.29
N GLN A 314 -9.84 -6.41 13.57
CA GLN A 314 -10.55 -7.28 12.65
C GLN A 314 -9.66 -7.61 11.45
N SER A 315 -8.97 -6.62 10.88
CA SER A 315 -8.03 -6.82 9.77
C SER A 315 -6.93 -7.83 10.09
N PHE A 316 -6.32 -7.76 11.27
CA PHE A 316 -5.31 -8.73 11.70
C PHE A 316 -5.89 -10.11 11.98
N THR A 317 -7.13 -10.19 12.48
CA THR A 317 -7.83 -11.47 12.68
C THR A 317 -8.05 -12.16 11.33
N ASP A 318 -8.57 -11.43 10.35
CA ASP A 318 -8.81 -11.93 8.99
C ASP A 318 -7.50 -12.29 8.28
N MET A 319 -6.46 -11.47 8.45
CA MET A 319 -5.13 -11.75 7.90
C MET A 319 -4.54 -13.06 8.47
N VAL A 320 -4.64 -13.27 9.78
CA VAL A 320 -4.17 -14.50 10.43
C VAL A 320 -4.97 -15.72 9.94
N ALA A 321 -6.30 -15.60 9.84
CA ALA A 321 -7.14 -16.67 9.32
C ALA A 321 -6.77 -17.02 7.88
N TRP A 322 -6.61 -16.00 7.02
CA TRP A 322 -6.21 -16.17 5.63
C TRP A 322 -4.83 -16.81 5.48
N ILE A 323 -3.82 -16.38 6.26
CA ILE A 323 -2.48 -17.01 6.22
C ILE A 323 -2.58 -18.49 6.62
N LYS A 324 -3.34 -18.82 7.67
CA LYS A 324 -3.53 -20.20 8.11
C LYS A 324 -4.22 -21.05 7.04
N GLU A 325 -5.22 -20.52 6.36
CA GLU A 325 -5.92 -21.21 5.28
C GLU A 325 -5.01 -21.38 4.06
N TYR A 326 -4.39 -20.31 3.58
CA TYR A 326 -3.56 -20.30 2.39
C TYR A 326 -2.29 -21.15 2.53
N GLU A 327 -1.64 -21.13 3.70
CA GLU A 327 -0.43 -21.93 3.96
C GLU A 327 -0.76 -23.32 4.52
N GLY A 328 -1.88 -23.48 5.22
CA GLY A 328 -2.37 -24.76 5.72
C GLY A 328 -2.84 -25.68 4.59
N THR A 329 -3.45 -25.12 3.54
CA THR A 329 -3.73 -25.82 2.28
C THR A 329 -2.45 -26.12 1.47
N GLY A 330 -1.31 -25.51 1.84
CA GLY A 330 -0.01 -25.60 1.16
C GLY A 330 0.99 -26.62 1.71
N LYS A 331 0.73 -27.34 2.82
CA LYS A 331 1.60 -28.44 3.27
C LYS A 331 1.27 -29.76 2.58
N LYS A 332 1.63 -29.84 1.30
CA LYS A 332 2.23 -30.99 0.59
C LYS A 332 2.55 -30.54 -0.84
N LYS A 333 3.71 -29.91 -1.02
CA LYS A 333 4.54 -29.99 -2.23
C LYS A 333 5.94 -29.47 -1.92
#